data_AF-A0A1A8C628-F1
#
_entry.id   AF-A0A1A8C628-F1
#
_cell.length_a   1.000
_cell.length_b   1.000
_cell.length_c   1.000
_cell.angle_alpha   90.00
_cell.angle_beta   90.00
_cell.angle_gamma   90.00
#
_symmetry.space_group_name_H-M   'P 1'
#
loop_
_entity.id
_entity.type
_entity.pdbx_description
1 polymer ?
#
loop_
_entity_poly.entity_id
_entity_poly.type
_entity_poly.pdbx_seq_one_letter_code
_entity_poly.pdbx_strand_id
1 'polypeptide(L)'
;MSDKEKYYSYEGAFRCLVEDAGQVAFIKHTTVLDNTNGQGPAWAQALKSSDYQLLCRDGTRASVSDWKRCHLVRIPFRGVVTNSDITPSVVFNMLKEGLQKSGFKMFSGEQQKCADMSVAFQTQNLTPTIRCVHGDSLTDCMERIKNNEADAINLDGGYIYKAGKDYGLVPAAAESYTDEREGSMYYAVSVGTKAEVSQYKHCNLARVPSHAVMVRPDTNIHAIYGLLDYAQTYFGSDTGPGFKMFDSQAYKGKDLIFKDSTVRIVGVGERKTYQEWLGQGYLDSLVDMECNSSSA
;
A
#
# COMPACT_ATOMS: atom_id res chain seq x y z
N MET A 1 16.45 27.13 4.02
CA MET A 1 17.87 26.74 4.18
C MET A 1 18.46 26.50 2.79
N SER A 2 19.73 26.79 2.56
CA SER A 2 20.36 26.80 1.24
C SER A 2 20.86 25.40 0.85
N ASP A 3 20.67 24.99 -0.41
CA ASP A 3 21.19 23.72 -0.97
C ASP A 3 22.73 23.67 -1.04
N LYS A 4 23.40 24.78 -0.69
CA LYS A 4 24.87 24.85 -0.54
C LYS A 4 25.34 24.40 0.85
N GLU A 5 24.42 24.14 1.78
CA GLU A 5 24.75 23.68 3.12
C GLU A 5 25.13 22.20 3.11
N LYS A 6 26.29 21.86 3.66
CA LYS A 6 26.91 20.53 3.54
C LYS A 6 26.04 19.42 4.12
N TYR A 7 25.24 19.71 5.15
CA TYR A 7 24.38 18.74 5.84
C TYR A 7 22.89 18.86 5.48
N TYR A 8 22.58 19.48 4.35
CA TYR A 8 21.20 19.65 3.90
C TYR A 8 20.57 18.36 3.33
N SER A 9 19.25 18.22 3.50
CA SER A 9 18.45 17.07 3.04
C SER A 9 18.83 15.73 3.72
N TYR A 10 18.26 14.61 3.29
CA TYR A 10 18.50 13.31 3.92
C TYR A 10 19.94 12.83 3.77
N GLU A 11 20.55 13.04 2.60
CA GLU A 11 21.96 12.71 2.36
C GLU A 11 22.87 13.52 3.29
N GLY A 12 22.68 14.85 3.36
CA GLY A 12 23.49 15.69 4.23
C GLY A 12 23.27 15.43 5.72
N ALA A 13 22.04 15.12 6.13
CA ALA A 13 21.77 14.72 7.51
C ALA A 13 22.45 13.39 7.87
N PHE A 14 22.47 12.42 6.95
CA PHE A 14 23.25 11.20 7.12
C PHE A 14 24.75 11.50 7.18
N ARG A 15 25.25 12.38 6.31
CA ARG A 15 26.64 12.85 6.33
C ARG A 15 27.04 13.51 7.66
N CYS A 16 26.15 14.28 8.28
CA CYS A 16 26.37 14.89 9.59
C CYS A 16 26.62 13.84 10.69
N LEU A 17 25.88 12.72 10.64
CA LEU A 17 26.09 11.57 11.52
C LEU A 17 27.42 10.87 11.22
N VAL A 18 27.76 10.70 9.94
CA VAL A 18 28.99 10.00 9.50
C VAL A 18 30.26 10.78 9.87
N GLU A 19 30.24 12.11 9.78
CA GLU A 19 31.37 12.98 10.11
C GLU A 19 31.42 13.32 11.61
N ASP A 20 30.68 12.60 12.46
CA ASP A 20 30.58 12.78 13.92
C ASP A 20 30.17 14.21 14.36
N ALA A 21 29.58 15.00 13.46
CA ALA A 21 29.06 16.33 13.76
C ALA A 21 27.71 16.27 14.50
N GLY A 22 27.04 15.11 14.48
CA GLY A 22 25.82 14.83 15.23
C GLY A 22 25.74 13.36 15.62
N GLN A 23 24.98 13.06 16.68
CA GLN A 23 24.87 11.70 17.24
C GLN A 23 23.68 10.90 16.70
N VAL A 24 22.68 11.58 16.12
CA VAL A 24 21.46 10.99 15.56
C VAL A 24 21.07 11.74 14.29
N ALA A 25 20.64 11.01 13.26
CA ALA A 25 20.09 11.60 12.03
C ALA A 25 18.67 11.10 11.76
N PHE A 26 17.76 12.03 11.48
CA PHE A 26 16.38 11.74 11.07
C PHE A 26 16.30 11.70 9.55
N ILE A 27 16.28 10.49 8.99
CA ILE A 27 16.37 10.24 7.54
C ILE A 27 15.34 9.21 7.07
N LYS A 28 15.21 9.03 5.75
CA LYS A 28 14.36 7.98 5.18
C LYS A 28 14.99 6.62 5.40
N HIS A 29 14.16 5.58 5.42
CA HIS A 29 14.62 4.20 5.57
C HIS A 29 15.58 3.72 4.46
N THR A 30 15.54 4.32 3.26
CA THR A 30 16.45 3.98 2.15
C THR A 30 17.81 4.67 2.26
N THR A 31 17.87 5.84 2.93
CA THR A 31 19.01 6.76 2.83
C THR A 31 20.35 6.14 3.23
N VAL A 32 20.38 5.24 4.23
CA VAL A 32 21.61 4.55 4.62
C VAL A 32 22.08 3.62 3.52
N LEU A 33 21.18 2.82 2.92
CA LEU A 33 21.53 1.88 1.85
C LEU A 33 21.93 2.60 0.55
N ASP A 34 21.31 3.75 0.28
CA ASP A 34 21.63 4.59 -0.87
C ASP A 34 23.04 5.24 -0.77
N ASN A 35 23.64 5.27 0.43
CA ASN A 35 24.91 5.95 0.74
C ASN A 35 25.92 5.05 1.48
N THR A 36 25.81 3.74 1.31
CA THR A 36 26.77 2.78 1.90
C THR A 36 26.99 1.62 0.93
N ASN A 37 27.92 0.72 1.26
CA ASN A 37 28.22 -0.49 0.50
C ASN A 37 28.59 -0.17 -0.96
N GLY A 38 29.36 0.89 -1.19
CA GLY A 38 29.78 1.34 -2.53
C GLY A 38 28.73 2.16 -3.30
N GLN A 39 27.64 2.56 -2.64
CA GLN A 39 26.63 3.46 -3.21
C GLN A 39 26.81 4.89 -2.72
N GLY A 40 26.25 5.84 -3.46
CA GLY A 40 26.23 7.25 -3.10
C GLY A 40 27.46 8.04 -3.55
N PRO A 41 27.64 9.26 -3.02
CA PRO A 41 28.69 10.19 -3.42
C PRO A 41 30.08 9.71 -2.98
N ALA A 42 31.14 10.35 -3.51
CA ALA A 42 32.53 9.97 -3.24
C ALA A 42 32.89 9.85 -1.75
N TRP A 43 32.28 10.66 -0.87
CA TRP A 43 32.51 10.62 0.57
C TRP A 43 31.90 9.39 1.27
N ALA A 44 30.90 8.75 0.64
CA ALA A 44 30.11 7.67 1.21
C ALA A 44 30.56 6.27 0.75
N GLN A 45 31.42 6.21 -0.26
CA GLN A 45 31.84 4.98 -0.94
C GLN A 45 32.43 3.90 -0.02
N ALA A 46 33.16 4.31 1.02
CA ALA A 46 33.82 3.40 1.96
C ALA A 46 32.92 2.95 3.13
N LEU A 47 31.72 3.53 3.27
CA LEU A 47 30.85 3.28 4.41
C LEU A 47 30.14 1.94 4.27
N LYS A 48 29.87 1.27 5.40
CA LYS A 48 29.10 0.02 5.42
C LYS A 48 27.80 0.23 6.16
N SER A 49 26.71 -0.29 5.59
CA SER A 49 25.39 -0.21 6.22
C SER A 49 25.31 -0.87 7.60
N SER A 50 26.18 -1.86 7.86
CA SER A 50 26.30 -2.58 9.14
C SER A 50 26.75 -1.71 10.31
N ASP A 51 27.38 -0.57 10.02
CA ASP A 51 27.98 0.30 11.03
C ASP A 51 26.94 1.24 11.66
N TYR A 52 25.70 1.21 11.15
CA TYR A 52 24.60 2.06 11.57
C TYR A 52 23.42 1.23 12.09
N GLN A 53 22.64 1.83 13.00
CA GLN A 53 21.47 1.20 13.61
C GLN A 53 20.29 2.16 13.64
N LEU A 54 19.09 1.60 13.65
CA LEU A 54 17.85 2.34 13.83
C LEU A 54 17.51 2.45 15.32
N LEU A 55 16.93 3.57 15.72
CA LEU A 55 16.34 3.76 17.05
C LEU A 55 14.85 3.45 16.99
N CYS A 56 14.41 2.48 17.80
CA CYS A 56 13.04 1.99 17.81
C CYS A 56 12.22 2.72 18.88
N ARG A 57 10.90 2.79 18.69
CA ARG A 57 9.98 3.48 19.62
C ARG A 57 9.90 2.81 20.99
N ASP A 58 10.26 1.54 21.08
CA ASP A 58 10.33 0.76 22.32
C ASP A 58 11.64 0.98 23.10
N GLY A 59 12.50 1.90 22.63
CA GLY A 59 13.80 2.21 23.23
C GLY A 59 14.92 1.27 22.80
N THR A 60 14.64 0.26 21.98
CA THR A 60 15.65 -0.68 21.46
C THR A 60 16.35 -0.15 20.19
N ARG A 61 17.35 -0.89 19.72
CA ARG A 61 18.05 -0.63 18.46
C ARG A 61 17.88 -1.82 17.52
N ALA A 62 17.78 -1.54 16.21
CA ALA A 62 17.65 -2.57 15.19
C ALA A 62 18.59 -2.35 14.00
N SER A 63 18.79 -3.40 13.20
CA SER A 63 19.48 -3.30 11.91
C SER A 63 18.73 -2.35 10.97
N VAL A 64 19.47 -1.67 10.09
CA VAL A 64 18.88 -0.79 9.05
C VAL A 64 17.96 -1.53 8.08
N SER A 65 18.10 -2.87 7.95
CA SER A 65 17.19 -3.72 7.18
C SER A 65 15.80 -3.87 7.81
N ASP A 66 15.68 -3.70 9.12
CA ASP A 66 14.47 -3.99 9.90
C ASP A 66 13.56 -2.76 10.04
N TRP A 67 13.73 -1.76 9.18
CA TRP A 67 12.98 -0.50 9.18
C TRP A 67 11.46 -0.68 9.15
N LYS A 68 10.96 -1.79 8.57
CA LYS A 68 9.52 -2.11 8.58
C LYS A 68 8.96 -2.25 9.99
N ARG A 69 9.76 -2.79 10.90
CA ARG A 69 9.42 -2.99 12.31
C ARG A 69 9.92 -1.84 13.19
N CYS A 70 11.10 -1.31 12.89
CA CYS A 70 11.74 -0.25 13.66
C CYS A 70 11.73 1.08 12.88
N HIS A 71 10.66 1.87 13.03
CA HIS A 71 10.54 3.21 12.45
C HIS A 71 9.77 4.18 13.34
N LEU A 72 10.04 5.48 13.18
CA LEU A 72 9.42 6.52 14.00
C LEU A 72 8.04 6.94 13.52
N VAL A 73 7.74 6.91 12.22
CA VAL A 73 6.42 7.21 11.64
C VAL A 73 6.41 6.87 10.15
N ARG A 74 5.25 6.54 9.59
CA ARG A 74 5.04 6.39 8.15
C ARG A 74 4.65 7.74 7.57
N ILE A 75 5.45 8.26 6.63
CA ILE A 75 5.22 9.57 6.01
C ILE A 75 4.73 9.35 4.57
N PRO A 76 3.69 10.07 4.10
CA PRO A 76 3.26 10.02 2.71
C PRO A 76 4.36 10.51 1.76
N PHE A 77 4.22 10.17 0.48
CA PHE A 77 5.19 10.59 -0.53
C PHE A 77 5.23 12.11 -0.67
N ARG A 78 6.37 12.64 -1.11
CA ARG A 78 6.52 14.07 -1.41
C ARG A 78 5.60 14.42 -2.57
N GLY A 79 4.76 15.45 -2.39
CA GLY A 79 3.90 15.97 -3.44
C GLY A 79 4.55 17.13 -4.20
N VAL A 80 4.10 17.36 -5.42
CA VAL A 80 4.38 18.59 -6.18
C VAL A 80 3.33 19.62 -5.77
N VAL A 81 3.77 20.76 -5.24
CA VAL A 81 2.87 21.83 -4.81
C VAL A 81 2.73 22.84 -5.95
N THR A 82 1.50 23.18 -6.30
CA THR A 82 1.19 24.18 -7.35
C THR A 82 0.52 25.40 -6.73
N ASN A 83 0.61 26.54 -7.40
CA ASN A 83 -0.18 27.71 -7.05
C ASN A 83 -1.69 27.41 -7.26
N SER A 84 -2.57 28.08 -6.52
CA SER A 84 -4.03 27.91 -6.62
C SER A 84 -4.57 28.16 -8.02
N ASP A 85 -3.90 29.01 -8.79
CA ASP A 85 -4.29 29.37 -10.16
C ASP A 85 -3.87 28.30 -11.18
N ILE A 86 -3.09 27.30 -10.74
CA ILE A 86 -2.60 26.21 -11.58
C ILE A 86 -3.38 24.95 -11.22
N THR A 87 -4.24 24.52 -12.13
CA THR A 87 -4.96 23.25 -12.01
C THR A 87 -3.96 22.10 -11.87
N PRO A 88 -3.98 21.32 -10.76
CA PRO A 88 -3.00 20.25 -10.50
C PRO A 88 -2.87 19.24 -11.64
N SER A 89 -3.96 18.99 -12.37
CA SER A 89 -3.99 18.11 -13.56
C SER A 89 -3.07 18.58 -14.69
N VAL A 90 -2.83 19.89 -14.84
CA VAL A 90 -1.91 20.41 -15.88
C VAL A 90 -0.47 20.03 -15.57
N VAL A 91 -0.05 20.23 -14.32
CA VAL A 91 1.31 19.86 -13.86
C VAL A 91 1.47 18.35 -13.87
N PHE A 92 0.44 17.62 -13.45
CA PHE A 92 0.42 16.17 -13.50
C PHE A 92 0.57 15.63 -14.94
N ASN A 93 -0.20 16.15 -15.89
CA ASN A 93 -0.14 15.74 -17.29
C ASN A 93 1.20 16.11 -17.94
N MET A 94 1.77 17.27 -17.62
CA MET A 94 3.09 17.68 -18.08
C MET A 94 4.19 16.74 -17.57
N LEU A 95 4.16 16.36 -16.29
CA LEU A 95 5.10 15.39 -15.72
C LEU A 95 4.93 14.01 -16.37
N LYS A 96 3.68 13.56 -16.56
CA LYS A 96 3.33 12.29 -17.22
C LYS A 96 3.82 12.24 -18.66
N GLU A 97 3.63 13.31 -19.43
CA GLU A 97 4.09 13.41 -20.82
C GLU A 97 5.62 13.46 -20.91
N GLY A 98 6.27 14.20 -20.01
CA GLY A 98 7.73 14.23 -19.91
C GLY A 98 8.33 12.84 -19.64
N LEU A 99 7.67 12.05 -18.79
CA LEU A 99 8.09 10.69 -18.47
C LEU A 99 7.83 9.70 -19.61
N GLN A 100 6.78 9.90 -20.40
CA GLN A 100 6.51 9.09 -21.60
C GLN A 100 7.52 9.38 -22.72
N LYS A 101 7.91 10.64 -22.91
CA LYS A 101 8.82 11.05 -23.99
C LYS A 101 10.29 10.77 -23.70
N SER A 102 10.70 10.65 -22.43
CA SER A 102 12.10 10.41 -22.06
C SER A 102 12.55 8.94 -22.15
N GLY A 103 11.68 8.01 -22.54
CA GLY A 103 12.02 6.58 -22.66
C GLY A 103 12.39 5.90 -21.33
N PHE A 104 12.04 6.52 -20.20
CA PHE A 104 12.24 5.96 -18.87
C PHE A 104 11.07 5.02 -18.54
N LYS A 105 11.31 3.73 -18.24
CA LYS A 105 10.23 2.75 -17.99
C LYS A 105 9.42 3.14 -16.74
N MET A 106 8.19 3.62 -16.96
CA MET A 106 7.29 4.22 -15.97
C MET A 106 5.86 3.61 -16.00
N PHE A 107 5.71 2.29 -16.00
CA PHE A 107 4.42 1.69 -15.62
C PHE A 107 4.52 1.27 -14.15
N SER A 108 3.48 1.54 -13.35
CA SER A 108 3.41 0.96 -12.00
C SER A 108 3.42 -0.57 -12.15
N GLY A 109 4.07 -1.27 -11.22
CA GLY A 109 4.05 -2.74 -11.21
C GLY A 109 2.60 -3.27 -11.22
N GLU A 110 1.66 -2.50 -10.67
CA GLU A 110 0.24 -2.82 -10.60
C GLU A 110 -0.45 -2.78 -11.97
N GLN A 111 -0.14 -1.79 -12.81
CA GLN A 111 -0.69 -1.72 -14.17
C GLN A 111 -0.22 -2.92 -15.01
N GLN A 112 1.06 -3.29 -14.86
CA GLN A 112 1.61 -4.44 -15.57
C GLN A 112 1.00 -5.76 -15.07
N LYS A 113 0.90 -5.94 -13.74
CA LYS A 113 0.27 -7.13 -13.15
C LYS A 113 -1.20 -7.25 -13.56
N CYS A 114 -1.93 -6.14 -13.66
CA CYS A 114 -3.32 -6.17 -14.10
C CYS A 114 -3.45 -6.60 -15.57
N ALA A 115 -2.57 -6.12 -16.45
CA ALA A 115 -2.58 -6.52 -17.85
C ALA A 115 -2.33 -8.03 -18.00
N ASP A 116 -1.34 -8.56 -17.28
CA ASP A 116 -1.05 -10.00 -17.26
C ASP A 116 -2.20 -10.81 -16.66
N MET A 117 -2.85 -10.30 -15.60
CA MET A 117 -4.05 -10.91 -15.01
C MET A 117 -5.19 -11.01 -16.03
N SER A 118 -5.43 -9.95 -16.81
CA SER A 118 -6.44 -9.94 -17.86
C SER A 118 -6.17 -11.01 -18.92
N VAL A 119 -4.93 -11.12 -19.39
CA VAL A 119 -4.53 -12.14 -20.35
C VAL A 119 -4.69 -13.55 -19.76
N ALA A 120 -4.20 -13.77 -18.54
CA ALA A 120 -4.30 -15.06 -17.86
C ALA A 120 -5.75 -15.53 -17.72
N PHE A 121 -6.65 -14.63 -17.31
CA PHE A 121 -8.08 -14.92 -17.16
C PHE A 121 -8.73 -15.25 -18.51
N GLN A 122 -8.37 -14.52 -19.58
CA GLN A 122 -8.85 -14.81 -20.93
C GLN A 122 -8.38 -16.17 -21.43
N THR A 123 -7.15 -16.62 -21.10
CA THR A 123 -6.68 -17.96 -21.50
C THR A 123 -7.49 -19.09 -20.89
N GLN A 124 -8.15 -18.84 -19.75
CA GLN A 124 -9.05 -19.78 -19.08
C GLN A 124 -10.52 -19.52 -19.43
N ASN A 125 -10.81 -18.68 -20.43
CA ASN A 125 -12.16 -18.28 -20.85
C ASN A 125 -13.04 -17.75 -19.70
N LEU A 126 -12.42 -17.04 -18.75
CA LEU A 126 -13.15 -16.44 -17.62
C LEU A 126 -13.93 -15.22 -18.08
N THR A 127 -15.13 -15.06 -17.53
CA THR A 127 -16.03 -13.91 -17.82
C THR A 127 -16.54 -13.28 -16.52
N PRO A 128 -16.70 -11.95 -16.46
CA PRO A 128 -16.40 -10.95 -17.50
C PRO A 128 -14.91 -10.73 -17.76
N THR A 129 -14.57 -10.11 -18.89
CA THR A 129 -13.18 -9.78 -19.23
C THR A 129 -12.68 -8.59 -18.43
N ILE A 130 -11.43 -8.68 -17.96
CA ILE A 130 -10.81 -7.62 -17.16
C ILE A 130 -10.17 -6.57 -18.08
N ARG A 131 -10.36 -5.28 -17.77
CA ARG A 131 -9.63 -4.17 -18.36
C ARG A 131 -8.99 -3.33 -17.26
N CYS A 132 -7.78 -2.84 -17.53
CA CYS A 132 -6.99 -2.12 -16.53
C CYS A 132 -7.07 -0.61 -16.80
N VAL A 133 -7.82 0.08 -15.96
CA VAL A 133 -7.93 1.55 -15.99
C VAL A 133 -6.91 2.14 -15.03
N HIS A 134 -6.05 3.03 -15.53
CA HIS A 134 -5.07 3.71 -14.69
C HIS A 134 -5.74 4.84 -13.91
N GLY A 135 -5.56 4.85 -12.59
CA GLY A 135 -5.86 6.01 -11.75
C GLY A 135 -4.60 6.58 -11.14
N ASP A 136 -4.56 7.91 -11.00
CA ASP A 136 -3.37 8.63 -10.55
C ASP A 136 -3.21 8.58 -9.00
N SER A 137 -4.26 8.16 -8.30
CA SER A 137 -4.30 7.95 -6.85
C SER A 137 -5.47 7.03 -6.47
N LEU A 138 -5.49 6.51 -5.25
CA LEU A 138 -6.65 5.75 -4.75
C LEU A 138 -7.95 6.56 -4.80
N THR A 139 -7.89 7.87 -4.53
CA THR A 139 -9.03 8.78 -4.65
C THR A 139 -9.48 8.98 -6.08
N ASP A 140 -8.56 9.05 -7.03
CA ASP A 140 -8.91 9.10 -8.47
C ASP A 140 -9.58 7.80 -8.91
N CYS A 141 -9.07 6.64 -8.48
CA CYS A 141 -9.74 5.37 -8.77
C CYS A 141 -11.17 5.30 -8.20
N MET A 142 -11.37 5.73 -6.95
CA MET A 142 -12.70 5.75 -6.34
C MET A 142 -13.66 6.71 -7.08
N GLU A 143 -13.17 7.90 -7.47
CA GLU A 143 -13.92 8.87 -8.26
C GLU A 143 -14.30 8.31 -9.64
N ARG A 144 -13.35 7.66 -10.33
CA ARG A 144 -13.59 6.98 -11.62
C ARG A 144 -14.65 5.88 -11.50
N ILE A 145 -14.61 5.10 -10.43
CA ILE A 145 -15.63 4.06 -10.20
C ILE A 145 -16.99 4.68 -10.00
N LYS A 146 -17.08 5.72 -9.16
CA LYS A 146 -18.31 6.50 -8.94
C LYS A 146 -18.86 7.09 -10.24
N ASN A 147 -17.98 7.59 -11.12
CA ASN A 147 -18.32 8.20 -12.40
C ASN A 147 -18.49 7.19 -13.55
N ASN A 148 -18.53 5.88 -13.26
CA ASN A 148 -18.73 4.81 -14.24
C ASN A 148 -17.61 4.72 -15.31
N GLU A 149 -16.39 5.13 -14.97
CA GLU A 149 -15.19 5.02 -15.80
C GLU A 149 -14.33 3.78 -15.46
N ALA A 150 -14.55 3.19 -14.28
CA ALA A 150 -13.96 1.93 -13.82
C ALA A 150 -14.99 1.17 -12.97
N ASP A 151 -14.76 -0.11 -12.67
CA ASP A 151 -15.79 -0.94 -12.01
C ASP A 151 -15.42 -1.41 -10.60
N ALA A 152 -14.13 -1.64 -10.33
CA ALA A 152 -13.68 -2.23 -9.08
C ALA A 152 -12.27 -1.76 -8.69
N ILE A 153 -12.02 -1.69 -7.38
CA ILE A 153 -10.70 -1.47 -6.79
C ILE A 153 -10.57 -2.24 -5.48
N ASN A 154 -9.40 -2.83 -5.23
CA ASN A 154 -9.10 -3.42 -3.91
C ASN A 154 -8.53 -2.34 -2.98
N LEU A 155 -9.11 -2.18 -1.79
CA LEU A 155 -8.75 -1.14 -0.83
C LEU A 155 -8.48 -1.71 0.56
N ASP A 156 -7.60 -1.05 1.30
CA ASP A 156 -7.38 -1.32 2.73
C ASP A 156 -8.48 -0.71 3.61
N GLY A 157 -8.54 -1.15 4.87
CA GLY A 157 -9.56 -0.75 5.85
C GLY A 157 -9.77 0.77 5.98
N GLY A 158 -8.70 1.57 5.90
CA GLY A 158 -8.81 3.02 5.99
C GLY A 158 -9.47 3.63 4.74
N TYR A 159 -9.15 3.11 3.56
CA TYR A 159 -9.74 3.58 2.30
C TYR A 159 -11.13 2.98 2.04
N ILE A 160 -11.48 1.83 2.60
CA ILE A 160 -12.85 1.28 2.52
C ILE A 160 -13.85 2.25 3.18
N TYR A 161 -13.48 2.84 4.33
CA TYR A 161 -14.31 3.85 5.00
C TYR A 161 -14.55 5.04 4.09
N LYS A 162 -13.47 5.58 3.49
CA LYS A 162 -13.54 6.70 2.56
C LYS A 162 -14.35 6.36 1.31
N ALA A 163 -14.14 5.18 0.72
CA ALA A 163 -14.85 4.68 -0.45
C ALA A 163 -16.37 4.61 -0.22
N GLY A 164 -16.77 4.10 0.94
CA GLY A 164 -18.19 4.03 1.30
C GLY A 164 -18.80 5.39 1.64
N LYS A 165 -18.12 6.20 2.47
CA LYS A 165 -18.61 7.50 2.95
C LYS A 165 -18.67 8.57 1.85
N ASP A 166 -17.59 8.75 1.09
CA ASP A 166 -17.44 9.88 0.16
C ASP A 166 -17.85 9.52 -1.29
N TYR A 167 -17.76 8.24 -1.63
CA TYR A 167 -17.98 7.76 -3.00
C TYR A 167 -19.15 6.79 -3.14
N GLY A 168 -19.76 6.34 -2.03
CA GLY A 168 -20.92 5.45 -2.04
C GLY A 168 -20.60 4.03 -2.55
N LEU A 169 -19.34 3.60 -2.48
CA LEU A 169 -18.93 2.27 -2.93
C LEU A 169 -19.27 1.19 -1.90
N VAL A 170 -19.48 -0.05 -2.37
CA VAL A 170 -19.82 -1.22 -1.55
C VAL A 170 -18.82 -2.36 -1.77
N PRO A 171 -18.55 -3.20 -0.76
CA PRO A 171 -17.65 -4.34 -0.91
C PRO A 171 -18.32 -5.47 -1.70
N ALA A 172 -17.61 -6.05 -2.66
CA ALA A 172 -18.05 -7.19 -3.48
C ALA A 172 -17.35 -8.50 -3.09
N ALA A 173 -16.08 -8.42 -2.74
CA ALA A 173 -15.24 -9.54 -2.34
C ALA A 173 -14.15 -9.05 -1.38
N ALA A 174 -13.47 -9.95 -0.69
CA ALA A 174 -12.44 -9.59 0.25
C ALA A 174 -11.25 -10.54 0.26
N GLU A 175 -10.09 -10.02 0.62
CA GLU A 175 -8.91 -10.83 0.89
C GLU A 175 -9.08 -11.62 2.19
N SER A 176 -8.60 -12.85 2.20
CA SER A 176 -8.48 -13.68 3.40
C SER A 176 -7.03 -14.10 3.57
N TYR A 177 -6.49 -13.89 4.77
CA TYR A 177 -5.07 -14.18 5.07
C TYR A 177 -4.88 -15.49 5.84
N THR A 178 -5.97 -16.18 6.15
CA THR A 178 -5.96 -17.48 6.82
C THR A 178 -6.96 -18.40 6.18
N ASP A 179 -6.84 -19.69 6.51
CA ASP A 179 -7.82 -20.66 6.07
C ASP A 179 -9.12 -20.68 6.89
N GLU A 180 -9.19 -19.91 7.98
CA GLU A 180 -10.32 -19.90 8.90
C GLU A 180 -11.53 -19.13 8.31
N ARG A 181 -12.75 -19.42 8.80
CA ARG A 181 -13.97 -18.69 8.41
C ARG A 181 -13.91 -17.19 8.73
N GLU A 182 -13.05 -16.79 9.66
CA GLU A 182 -12.81 -15.39 10.04
C GLU A 182 -11.61 -14.76 9.31
N GLY A 183 -11.03 -15.42 8.30
CA GLY A 183 -9.80 -14.96 7.65
C GLY A 183 -9.89 -13.61 6.94
N SER A 184 -11.10 -13.06 6.79
CA SER A 184 -11.38 -11.67 6.39
C SER A 184 -11.12 -10.62 7.48
N MET A 185 -10.45 -10.98 8.57
CA MET A 185 -10.03 -10.06 9.62
C MET A 185 -8.60 -10.40 10.02
N TYR A 186 -7.77 -9.39 10.22
CA TYR A 186 -6.43 -9.52 10.78
C TYR A 186 -6.29 -8.71 12.06
N TYR A 187 -5.24 -8.97 12.82
CA TYR A 187 -5.01 -8.29 14.08
C TYR A 187 -3.90 -7.27 13.92
N ALA A 188 -4.18 -6.00 14.27
CA ALA A 188 -3.13 -5.01 14.45
C ALA A 188 -2.41 -5.35 15.76
N VAL A 189 -1.13 -5.73 15.68
CA VAL A 189 -0.33 -6.11 16.84
C VAL A 189 0.88 -5.20 16.97
N SER A 190 1.18 -4.77 18.19
CA SER A 190 2.47 -4.18 18.54
C SER A 190 3.40 -5.28 19.04
N VAL A 191 4.54 -5.50 18.38
CA VAL A 191 5.46 -6.56 18.81
C VAL A 191 6.42 -6.02 19.87
N GLY A 192 6.28 -6.49 21.10
CA GLY A 192 7.09 -6.15 22.29
C GLY A 192 7.15 -7.30 23.31
N THR A 193 7.82 -7.11 24.45
CA THR A 193 8.21 -8.19 25.39
C THR A 193 7.09 -8.73 26.31
N LYS A 194 5.81 -8.45 26.03
CA LYS A 194 4.70 -8.75 26.96
C LYS A 194 3.84 -9.97 26.61
N ALA A 195 3.94 -10.52 25.40
CA ALA A 195 3.21 -11.72 24.98
C ALA A 195 3.92 -12.42 23.81
N GLU A 196 3.77 -13.75 23.70
CA GLU A 196 4.25 -14.48 22.52
C GLU A 196 3.47 -14.08 21.27
N VAL A 197 4.13 -14.05 20.10
CA VAL A 197 3.49 -13.69 18.82
C VAL A 197 2.29 -14.61 18.52
N SER A 198 2.33 -15.86 18.96
CA SER A 198 1.25 -16.84 18.83
C SER A 198 -0.06 -16.42 19.54
N GLN A 199 0.02 -15.53 20.53
CA GLN A 199 -1.11 -15.09 21.36
C GLN A 199 -1.83 -13.84 20.79
N TYR A 200 -1.61 -13.50 19.52
CA TYR A 200 -2.18 -12.31 18.88
C TYR A 200 -3.71 -12.21 18.98
N LYS A 201 -4.44 -13.34 19.03
CA LYS A 201 -5.91 -13.35 19.20
C LYS A 201 -6.37 -12.71 20.51
N HIS A 202 -5.55 -12.78 21.57
CA HIS A 202 -5.85 -12.23 22.90
C HIS A 202 -5.02 -10.98 23.25
N CYS A 203 -3.94 -10.73 22.52
CA CYS A 203 -3.05 -9.58 22.72
C CYS A 203 -2.85 -8.83 21.40
N ASN A 204 -3.81 -7.97 21.06
CA ASN A 204 -3.80 -7.11 19.89
C ASN A 204 -4.26 -5.70 20.24
N LEU A 205 -3.86 -4.74 19.41
CA LEU A 205 -4.32 -3.35 19.49
C LEU A 205 -5.75 -3.22 19.00
N ALA A 206 -6.09 -3.93 17.92
CA ALA A 206 -7.43 -3.96 17.34
C ALA A 206 -7.59 -5.13 16.38
N ARG A 207 -8.84 -5.55 16.17
CA ARG A 207 -9.23 -6.31 14.98
C ARG A 207 -9.39 -5.34 13.83
N VAL A 208 -8.75 -5.67 12.70
CA VAL A 208 -8.80 -4.87 11.48
C VAL A 208 -9.47 -5.70 10.38
N PRO A 209 -10.52 -5.18 9.75
CA PRO A 209 -11.15 -5.82 8.60
C PRO A 209 -10.13 -5.97 7.46
N SER A 210 -10.16 -7.11 6.76
CA SER A 210 -9.28 -7.32 5.62
C SER A 210 -9.62 -6.37 4.48
N HIS A 211 -8.68 -6.28 3.53
CA HIS A 211 -8.89 -5.53 2.31
C HIS A 211 -10.11 -6.06 1.55
N ALA A 212 -10.82 -5.16 0.89
CA ALA A 212 -12.02 -5.46 0.13
C ALA A 212 -11.99 -4.85 -1.25
N VAL A 213 -12.52 -5.60 -2.22
CA VAL A 213 -12.82 -5.15 -3.56
C VAL A 213 -14.09 -4.32 -3.51
N MET A 214 -13.95 -3.00 -3.67
CA MET A 214 -15.02 -2.02 -3.62
C MET A 214 -15.53 -1.72 -5.04
N VAL A 215 -16.85 -1.65 -5.20
CA VAL A 215 -17.56 -1.45 -6.48
C VAL A 215 -18.73 -0.48 -6.31
N ARG A 216 -19.38 -0.07 -7.40
CA ARG A 216 -20.63 0.70 -7.31
C ARG A 216 -21.79 -0.17 -6.79
N PRO A 217 -22.80 0.41 -6.10
CA PRO A 217 -23.96 -0.33 -5.60
C PRO A 217 -24.80 -1.05 -6.68
N ASP A 218 -24.78 -0.56 -7.92
CA ASP A 218 -25.50 -1.14 -9.06
C ASP A 218 -24.72 -2.27 -9.75
N THR A 219 -23.46 -2.48 -9.37
CA THR A 219 -22.61 -3.55 -9.92
C THR A 219 -23.01 -4.89 -9.29
N ASN A 220 -23.12 -5.93 -10.12
CA ASN A 220 -23.43 -7.27 -9.64
C ASN A 220 -22.22 -7.86 -8.87
N ILE A 221 -22.25 -7.74 -7.54
CA ILE A 221 -21.19 -8.23 -6.66
C ILE A 221 -20.92 -9.73 -6.80
N HIS A 222 -21.93 -10.53 -7.15
CA HIS A 222 -21.77 -11.97 -7.35
C HIS A 222 -20.98 -12.30 -8.62
N ALA A 223 -21.06 -11.45 -9.66
CA ALA A 223 -20.23 -11.61 -10.85
C ALA A 223 -18.76 -11.30 -10.55
N ILE A 224 -18.49 -10.29 -9.72
CA ILE A 224 -17.13 -9.92 -9.29
C ILE A 224 -16.53 -11.02 -8.40
N TYR A 225 -17.26 -11.41 -7.34
CA TYR A 225 -16.81 -12.50 -6.47
C TYR A 225 -16.66 -13.81 -7.23
N GLY A 226 -17.65 -14.20 -8.04
CA GLY A 226 -17.61 -15.45 -8.82
C GLY A 226 -16.44 -15.51 -9.80
N LEU A 227 -16.11 -14.39 -10.46
CA LEU A 227 -14.93 -14.29 -11.32
C LEU A 227 -13.65 -14.53 -10.51
N LEU A 228 -13.48 -13.84 -9.38
CA LEU A 228 -12.27 -13.94 -8.55
C LEU A 228 -12.15 -15.31 -7.87
N ASP A 229 -13.26 -15.88 -7.41
CA ASP A 229 -13.34 -17.19 -6.76
C ASP A 229 -13.03 -18.33 -7.72
N TYR A 230 -13.47 -18.23 -8.98
CA TYR A 230 -13.11 -19.22 -9.98
C TYR A 230 -11.69 -19.00 -10.52
N ALA A 231 -11.23 -17.76 -10.66
CA ALA A 231 -9.86 -17.49 -11.10
C ALA A 231 -8.80 -18.01 -10.11
N GLN A 232 -9.05 -17.90 -8.80
CA GLN A 232 -8.09 -18.37 -7.80
C GLN A 232 -7.90 -19.90 -7.82
N THR A 233 -8.80 -20.68 -8.41
CA THR A 233 -8.56 -22.13 -8.59
C THR A 233 -7.44 -22.43 -9.59
N TYR A 234 -7.13 -21.47 -10.48
CA TYR A 234 -6.05 -21.57 -11.46
C TYR A 234 -4.80 -20.79 -11.03
N PHE A 235 -5.00 -19.60 -10.46
CA PHE A 235 -3.94 -18.61 -10.26
C PHE A 235 -3.71 -18.22 -8.78
N GLY A 236 -4.39 -18.88 -7.84
CA GLY A 236 -4.24 -18.62 -6.41
C GLY A 236 -3.02 -19.30 -5.77
N SER A 237 -2.44 -20.32 -6.41
CA SER A 237 -1.20 -20.95 -5.93
C SER A 237 0.01 -20.08 -6.25
N ASP A 238 0.79 -19.73 -5.22
CA ASP A 238 2.07 -19.04 -5.40
C ASP A 238 3.19 -19.96 -5.89
N THR A 239 2.93 -21.26 -5.90
CA THR A 239 3.86 -22.29 -6.40
C THR A 239 3.55 -22.65 -7.84
N GLY A 240 4.60 -22.84 -8.64
CA GLY A 240 4.49 -23.22 -10.06
C GLY A 240 4.77 -22.08 -11.05
N PRO A 241 4.82 -22.42 -12.35
CA PRO A 241 5.01 -21.46 -13.43
C PRO A 241 3.69 -20.79 -13.82
N GLY A 242 3.76 -19.56 -14.33
CA GLY A 242 2.59 -18.82 -14.82
C GLY A 242 2.21 -17.63 -13.95
N PHE A 243 1.05 -17.04 -14.26
CA PHE A 243 0.51 -15.89 -13.55
C PHE A 243 0.03 -16.27 -12.13
N LYS A 244 0.27 -15.38 -11.16
CA LYS A 244 -0.08 -15.58 -9.75
C LYS A 244 -0.84 -14.36 -9.24
N MET A 245 -2.04 -14.57 -8.73
CA MET A 245 -2.89 -13.49 -8.24
C MET A 245 -2.28 -12.81 -7.00
N PHE A 246 -1.74 -13.62 -6.09
CA PHE A 246 -1.27 -13.18 -4.78
C PHE A 246 0.25 -13.12 -4.66
N ASP A 247 0.98 -13.04 -5.79
CA ASP A 247 2.44 -12.78 -5.79
C ASP A 247 2.80 -11.59 -6.69
N SER A 248 3.69 -10.73 -6.21
CA SER A 248 4.12 -9.51 -6.91
C SER A 248 5.59 -9.51 -7.30
N GLN A 249 6.34 -10.59 -7.00
CA GLN A 249 7.79 -10.63 -7.16
C GLN A 249 8.23 -10.39 -8.62
N ALA A 250 7.49 -10.94 -9.58
CA ALA A 250 7.79 -10.79 -11.02
C ALA A 250 7.76 -9.33 -11.51
N TYR A 251 7.11 -8.43 -10.77
CA TYR A 251 6.85 -7.05 -11.15
C TYR A 251 7.75 -6.03 -10.43
N LYS A 252 8.79 -6.51 -9.72
CA LYS A 252 9.69 -5.67 -8.89
C LYS A 252 8.91 -4.76 -7.91
N GLY A 253 7.76 -5.23 -7.45
CA GLY A 253 6.89 -4.56 -6.49
C GLY A 253 6.43 -5.51 -5.38
N LYS A 254 5.58 -5.01 -4.48
CA LYS A 254 4.94 -5.80 -3.41
C LYS A 254 3.48 -5.38 -3.31
N ASP A 255 2.62 -6.31 -2.93
CA ASP A 255 1.19 -6.06 -2.68
C ASP A 255 0.48 -5.37 -3.86
N LEU A 256 0.76 -5.82 -5.09
CA LEU A 256 0.18 -5.25 -6.31
C LEU A 256 -1.19 -5.90 -6.59
N ILE A 257 -2.23 -5.08 -6.74
CA ILE A 257 -3.66 -5.46 -6.83
C ILE A 257 -4.17 -6.10 -5.53
N PHE A 258 -3.55 -7.19 -5.10
CA PHE A 258 -3.82 -7.89 -3.85
C PHE A 258 -2.57 -7.97 -2.99
N LYS A 259 -2.75 -8.09 -1.67
CA LYS A 259 -1.65 -8.36 -0.73
C LYS A 259 -0.95 -9.66 -1.12
N ASP A 260 0.38 -9.67 -1.03
CA ASP A 260 1.17 -10.89 -1.30
C ASP A 260 0.95 -11.98 -0.24
N SER A 261 0.32 -11.64 0.88
CA SER A 261 -0.05 -12.55 1.95
C SER A 261 -1.49 -13.09 1.82
N THR A 262 -2.19 -12.78 0.73
CA THR A 262 -3.56 -13.26 0.50
C THR A 262 -3.53 -14.76 0.25
N VAL A 263 -4.26 -15.51 1.07
CA VAL A 263 -4.42 -16.96 0.88
C VAL A 263 -5.54 -17.24 -0.12
N ARG A 264 -6.62 -16.46 -0.07
CA ARG A 264 -7.75 -16.56 -0.99
C ARG A 264 -8.62 -15.31 -0.98
N ILE A 265 -9.49 -15.19 -1.97
CA ILE A 265 -10.63 -14.29 -1.99
C ILE A 265 -11.85 -14.98 -1.37
N VAL A 266 -12.62 -14.24 -0.58
CA VAL A 266 -13.87 -14.68 0.04
C VAL A 266 -15.00 -13.72 -0.29
N GLY A 267 -16.23 -14.23 -0.27
CA GLY A 267 -17.43 -13.42 -0.43
C GLY A 267 -17.72 -12.58 0.82
N VAL A 268 -18.41 -11.46 0.63
CA VAL A 268 -18.73 -10.53 1.73
C VAL A 268 -19.85 -11.02 2.65
N GLY A 269 -20.61 -12.05 2.24
CA GLY A 269 -21.71 -12.63 3.02
C GLY A 269 -22.80 -11.59 3.32
N GLU A 270 -23.19 -11.47 4.58
CA GLU A 270 -24.17 -10.47 5.05
C GLU A 270 -23.56 -9.08 5.26
N ARG A 271 -22.24 -8.91 5.16
CA ARG A 271 -21.54 -7.64 5.38
C ARG A 271 -21.42 -6.85 4.08
N LYS A 272 -22.56 -6.42 3.52
CA LYS A 272 -22.66 -5.85 2.16
C LYS A 272 -22.42 -4.35 2.10
N THR A 273 -22.40 -3.67 3.24
CA THR A 273 -22.07 -2.24 3.34
C THR A 273 -20.67 -2.04 3.90
N TYR A 274 -20.08 -0.87 3.66
CA TYR A 274 -18.77 -0.56 4.25
C TYR A 274 -18.84 -0.54 5.79
N GLN A 275 -19.96 -0.13 6.39
CA GLN A 275 -20.12 -0.13 7.84
C GLN A 275 -20.15 -1.54 8.41
N GLU A 276 -20.95 -2.44 7.81
CA GLU A 276 -21.01 -3.84 8.25
C GLU A 276 -19.70 -4.57 8.00
N TRP A 277 -19.01 -4.24 6.90
CA TRP A 277 -17.71 -4.83 6.58
C TRP A 277 -16.65 -4.43 7.59
N LEU A 278 -16.54 -3.13 7.87
CA LEU A 278 -15.54 -2.60 8.78
C LEU A 278 -15.85 -2.94 10.24
N GLY A 279 -17.13 -3.01 10.59
CA GLY A 279 -17.61 -3.23 11.95
C GLY A 279 -17.52 -1.97 12.82
N GLN A 280 -18.45 -1.87 13.77
CA GLN A 280 -18.63 -0.66 14.59
C GLN A 280 -17.36 -0.23 15.33
N GLY A 281 -16.65 -1.16 15.99
CA GLY A 281 -15.46 -0.81 16.77
C GLY A 281 -14.32 -0.21 15.94
N TYR A 282 -14.20 -0.59 14.66
CA TYR A 282 -13.23 0.00 13.74
C TYR A 282 -13.68 1.39 13.27
N LEU A 283 -14.98 1.55 12.99
CA LEU A 283 -15.56 2.85 12.61
C LEU A 283 -15.42 3.89 13.72
N ASP A 284 -15.72 3.53 14.97
CA ASP A 284 -15.60 4.41 16.12
C ASP A 284 -14.14 4.93 16.23
N SER A 285 -13.18 4.03 16.07
CA SER A 285 -11.75 4.37 16.07
C SER A 285 -11.37 5.32 14.92
N LEU A 286 -11.96 5.16 13.74
CA LEU A 286 -11.69 6.03 12.58
C LEU A 286 -12.29 7.43 12.77
N VAL A 287 -13.52 7.51 13.27
CA VAL A 287 -14.21 8.78 13.53
C VAL A 287 -13.45 9.58 14.60
N ASP A 288 -12.97 8.92 15.66
CA ASP A 288 -12.17 9.58 16.70
C ASP A 288 -10.80 10.08 16.20
N MET A 289 -10.29 9.51 15.10
CA MET A 289 -9.05 9.95 14.44
C MET A 289 -9.27 11.04 13.37
N GLU A 290 -10.50 11.31 12.94
CA GLU A 290 -10.82 12.45 12.08
C GLU A 290 -10.62 13.74 12.89
N CYS A 291 -9.39 14.27 12.87
CA CYS A 291 -9.10 15.58 13.44
C CYS A 291 -9.91 16.62 12.66
N ASN A 292 -11.03 17.08 13.23
CA ASN A 292 -11.73 18.26 12.74
C ASN A 292 -10.77 19.45 12.80
N SER A 293 -10.21 19.86 11.66
CA SER A 293 -9.50 21.13 11.51
C SER A 293 -10.48 22.32 11.47
N SER A 294 -11.50 22.28 12.31
CA SER A 294 -12.57 23.26 12.39
C SER A 294 -12.98 23.40 13.85
N SER A 295 -12.07 23.91 14.69
CA SER A 295 -12.33 24.58 15.99
C SER A 295 -11.00 24.81 16.73
N ALA A 296 -10.23 25.81 16.32
CA ALA A 296 -9.30 26.57 17.17
C ALA A 296 -8.89 27.85 16.46
#